data_AF-A0A1J5H171-F1
#
_entry.id   AF-A0A1J5H171-F1
#
_cell.length_a   1.000
_cell.length_b   1.000
_cell.length_c   1.000
_cell.angle_alpha   90.00
_cell.angle_beta   90.00
_cell.angle_gamma   90.00
#
_symmetry.space_group_name_H-M   'P 1'
#
loop_
_entity.id
_entity.type
_entity.pdbx_description
1 polymer ?
#
loop_
_entity_poly.entity_id
_entity_poly.type
_entity_poly.pdbx_seq_one_letter_code
_entity_poly.pdbx_strand_id
1 'polypeptide(L)'
;MQPVVKKTPLAKKQIPTILGLGVLLISLVAGLLMFGDGTGVFAPRATPQTTPKNVKVTNLTDKSFTVVFYTDESTNGFIKYGTSEDSMKTQSSDDRDQLSGSIGNYRLHHVTVRGLTPNTSYKFVLGTASGSSFDNSGIPFSTKTYSTPSGAPPTNKTVYGTVSTEAGAPAEGSVVFVKADGVAEMSTLIKSSGSWALALSNARKQDGSGYAELTDQSLLNIVVQGVEPNKVSSFTSLVSASQPVAEVVLGQVPVVQEASASAMVEEAVLPQTPEQLADKLVTSADDDASAQSLADLAAFVDLPAITTGAATATDEATNLTASVENTSMAVAEEVLDLVQTQEADRPVLVTQPIIKGKAAPNVVVTIEVHSDEVINQTVSADAAGDFVLNIIELQRTLSPGEHTVTYTYTDPLTNQAVTKTQTFMVQTTDAFAENVSPFGSGNPYPLTSPTPAITVAPATRSAIVATDSGTYKSGSIGNTLVLVIGGLFFMFTGAWSWWLAHEVSAHTDEE
;
A
#
# COMPACT_ATOMS: atom_id res chain seq x y z
N MET A 1 88.32 38.81 30.14
CA MET A 1 87.95 37.47 29.63
C MET A 1 86.44 37.39 29.59
N GLN A 2 85.84 37.04 28.45
CA GLN A 2 84.40 36.78 28.34
C GLN A 2 84.16 35.25 28.32
N PRO A 3 83.08 34.73 28.92
CA PRO A 3 82.79 33.30 28.94
C PRO A 3 82.21 32.84 27.59
N VAL A 4 82.76 31.75 27.04
CA VAL A 4 82.27 31.12 25.81
C VAL A 4 81.04 30.26 26.11
N VAL A 5 79.89 30.62 25.57
CA VAL A 5 78.66 29.80 25.66
C VAL A 5 78.74 28.65 24.64
N LYS A 6 78.92 27.42 25.13
CA LYS A 6 78.75 26.21 24.30
C LYS A 6 77.28 26.05 23.91
N LYS A 7 76.99 26.08 22.61
CA LYS A 7 75.68 25.65 22.07
C LYS A 7 75.66 24.13 21.95
N THR A 8 74.74 23.46 22.65
CA THR A 8 74.51 22.03 22.52
C THR A 8 73.78 21.73 21.21
N PRO A 9 74.25 20.80 20.35
CA PRO A 9 73.52 20.45 19.14
C PRO A 9 72.23 19.69 19.49
N LEU A 10 71.09 20.13 18.95
CA LEU A 10 69.85 19.35 19.01
C LEU A 10 70.02 18.08 18.17
N ALA A 11 69.75 16.92 18.77
CA ALA A 11 69.94 15.64 18.11
C ALA A 11 69.00 15.46 16.90
N LYS A 12 69.57 15.30 15.70
CA LYS A 12 68.86 14.82 14.49
C LYS A 12 68.37 13.37 14.73
N LYS A 13 67.22 13.20 15.37
CA LYS A 13 66.46 11.93 15.30
C LYS A 13 65.66 11.91 14.01
N GLN A 14 66.30 11.47 12.92
CA GLN A 14 65.60 11.13 11.69
C GLN A 14 64.72 9.90 11.96
N ILE A 15 63.42 10.01 11.67
CA ILE A 15 62.53 8.84 11.65
C ILE A 15 62.95 8.01 10.42
N PRO A 16 63.30 6.72 10.56
CA PRO A 16 63.66 5.90 9.42
C PRO A 16 62.53 5.89 8.40
N THR A 17 62.84 6.15 7.12
CA THR A 17 61.82 6.29 6.05
C THR A 17 60.91 5.06 5.95
N ILE A 18 61.44 3.88 6.27
CA ILE A 18 60.73 2.59 6.35
C ILE A 18 59.62 2.60 7.42
N LEU A 19 59.87 3.22 8.58
CA LEU A 19 58.87 3.37 9.64
C LEU A 19 57.75 4.34 9.21
N GLY A 20 58.10 5.45 8.55
CA GLY A 20 57.11 6.37 7.98
C GLY A 20 56.23 5.70 6.92
N LEU A 21 56.83 4.95 6.00
CA LEU A 21 56.12 4.19 4.96
C LEU A 21 55.24 3.08 5.56
N GLY A 22 55.72 2.40 6.61
CA GLY A 22 54.95 1.39 7.34
C GLY A 22 53.71 1.97 8.00
N VAL A 23 53.82 3.10 8.70
CA VAL A 23 52.66 3.80 9.27
C VAL A 23 51.68 4.23 8.17
N LEU A 24 52.18 4.76 7.05
CA LEU A 24 51.33 5.18 5.93
C LEU A 24 50.53 4.01 5.34
N LEU A 25 51.18 2.86 5.07
CA LEU A 25 50.51 1.65 4.59
C LEU A 25 49.48 1.10 5.59
N ILE A 26 49.81 1.07 6.89
CA ILE A 26 48.87 0.65 7.94
C ILE A 26 47.67 1.59 7.99
N SER A 27 47.88 2.90 7.90
CA SER A 27 46.78 3.88 7.91
C SER A 27 45.91 3.82 6.64
N LEU A 28 46.49 3.48 5.48
CA LEU A 28 45.75 3.27 4.24
C LEU A 28 44.86 2.02 4.32
N VAL A 29 45.40 0.90 4.82
CA VAL A 29 44.64 -0.35 5.00
C VAL A 29 43.57 -0.17 6.09
N ALA A 30 43.88 0.47 7.21
CA ALA A 30 42.91 0.78 8.26
C ALA A 30 41.81 1.72 7.76
N GLY A 31 42.14 2.73 6.95
CA GLY A 31 41.15 3.58 6.28
C GLY A 31 40.25 2.78 5.34
N LEU A 32 40.82 1.91 4.50
CA LEU A 32 40.05 1.07 3.59
C LEU A 32 39.13 0.07 4.32
N LEU A 33 39.54 -0.42 5.49
CA LEU A 33 38.72 -1.29 6.35
C LEU A 33 37.63 -0.51 7.10
N MET A 34 37.90 0.71 7.59
CA MET A 34 36.89 1.52 8.29
C MET A 34 35.87 2.22 7.38
N PHE A 35 36.19 2.39 6.08
CA PHE A 35 35.27 2.96 5.09
C PHE A 35 34.75 1.94 4.06
N GLY A 36 35.26 0.71 4.04
CA GLY A 36 34.84 -0.36 3.12
C GLY A 36 33.42 -0.85 3.41
N ASP A 37 33.08 -0.99 4.70
CA ASP A 37 31.70 -1.18 5.15
C ASP A 37 31.03 0.19 5.23
N GLY A 38 30.49 0.64 4.09
CA GLY A 38 30.07 2.02 3.84
C GLY A 38 29.27 2.63 4.99
N THR A 39 29.78 3.73 5.55
CA THR A 39 29.18 4.41 6.70
C THR A 39 27.73 4.81 6.38
N GLY A 40 26.75 4.16 7.02
CA GLY A 40 25.31 4.31 6.76
C GLY A 40 24.72 5.72 6.98
N VAL A 41 25.56 6.69 7.34
CA VAL A 41 25.23 8.12 7.49
C VAL A 41 25.18 8.87 6.15
N PHE A 42 25.62 8.24 5.06
CA PHE A 42 25.52 8.76 3.68
C PHE A 42 24.53 7.97 2.79
N ALA A 43 23.49 7.36 3.38
CA ALA A 43 22.30 7.06 2.59
C ALA A 43 21.78 8.39 2.01
N PRO A 44 21.75 8.60 0.69
CA PRO A 44 21.17 9.80 0.13
C PRO A 44 19.68 9.77 0.47
N ARG A 45 19.27 10.65 1.39
CA ARG A 45 17.85 10.97 1.58
C ARG A 45 17.33 11.43 0.23
N ALA A 46 16.62 10.54 -0.46
CA ALA A 46 16.01 10.88 -1.73
C ALA A 46 15.18 12.16 -1.54
N THR A 47 15.27 13.06 -2.51
CA THR A 47 14.29 14.13 -2.66
C THR A 47 12.90 13.48 -2.67
N PRO A 48 11.93 13.92 -1.85
CA PRO A 48 10.63 13.23 -1.65
C PRO A 48 9.94 12.73 -2.93
N GLN A 49 10.20 13.42 -4.03
CA GLN A 49 9.86 13.14 -5.42
C GLN A 49 10.10 11.69 -5.91
N THR A 50 11.20 11.04 -5.51
CA THR A 50 11.54 9.66 -5.96
C THR A 50 11.38 8.60 -4.87
N THR A 51 10.73 8.97 -3.76
CA THR A 51 10.38 8.06 -2.68
C THR A 51 9.12 7.26 -3.06
N PRO A 52 9.15 5.92 -3.01
CA PRO A 52 7.97 5.08 -3.23
C PRO A 52 6.82 5.38 -2.25
N LYS A 53 5.61 5.45 -2.78
CA LYS A 53 4.34 5.65 -2.08
C LYS A 53 3.35 4.55 -2.46
N ASN A 54 2.30 4.37 -1.66
CA ASN A 54 1.17 3.46 -1.91
C ASN A 54 1.61 2.02 -2.23
N VAL A 55 2.63 1.53 -1.53
CA VAL A 55 3.23 0.21 -1.73
C VAL A 55 2.19 -0.88 -1.44
N LYS A 56 1.89 -1.72 -2.43
CA LYS A 56 0.92 -2.81 -2.34
C LYS A 56 1.51 -4.10 -2.88
N VAL A 57 1.32 -5.20 -2.16
CA VAL A 57 1.68 -6.55 -2.63
C VAL A 57 0.43 -7.21 -3.23
N THR A 58 0.56 -7.76 -4.44
CA THR A 58 -0.50 -8.41 -5.22
C THR A 58 0.04 -9.70 -5.86
N ASN A 59 -0.82 -10.47 -6.55
CA ASN A 59 -0.42 -11.67 -7.31
C ASN A 59 0.41 -12.67 -6.48
N LEU A 60 0.12 -12.78 -5.18
CA LEU A 60 0.84 -13.63 -4.26
C LEU A 60 0.54 -15.10 -4.56
N THR A 61 1.58 -15.87 -4.83
CA THR A 61 1.51 -17.32 -5.07
C THR A 61 2.52 -18.06 -4.19
N ASP A 62 2.72 -19.35 -4.46
CA ASP A 62 3.82 -20.13 -3.88
C ASP A 62 5.20 -19.78 -4.47
N LYS A 63 5.26 -19.13 -5.64
CA LYS A 63 6.51 -18.89 -6.39
C LYS A 63 6.71 -17.47 -6.88
N SER A 64 5.79 -16.56 -6.58
CA SER A 64 5.83 -15.16 -7.00
C SER A 64 5.06 -14.25 -6.06
N PHE A 65 5.39 -12.97 -6.12
CA PHE A 65 4.50 -11.88 -5.74
C PHE A 65 4.80 -10.69 -6.65
N THR A 66 3.83 -9.82 -6.85
CA THR A 66 4.01 -8.51 -7.48
C THR A 66 4.01 -7.45 -6.38
N VAL A 67 4.80 -6.39 -6.55
CA VAL A 67 4.62 -5.16 -5.78
C VAL A 67 4.33 -4.03 -6.75
N VAL A 68 3.31 -3.25 -6.41
CA VAL A 68 2.93 -2.02 -7.10
C VAL A 68 3.24 -0.85 -6.17
N PHE A 69 3.89 0.19 -6.70
CA PHE A 69 4.21 1.41 -5.95
C PHE A 69 4.29 2.62 -6.88
N TYR A 70 4.17 3.82 -6.31
CA TYR A 70 4.12 5.09 -7.04
C TYR A 70 5.27 6.03 -6.64
N THR A 71 5.80 6.82 -7.56
CA THR A 71 6.73 7.93 -7.32
C THR A 71 6.22 9.22 -7.97
N ASP A 72 6.44 10.38 -7.34
CA ASP A 72 5.96 11.64 -7.90
C ASP A 72 6.68 11.99 -9.21
N GLU A 73 7.98 11.68 -9.30
CA GLU A 73 8.80 11.84 -10.50
C GLU A 73 8.98 10.53 -11.28
N SER A 74 9.27 10.65 -12.56
CA SER A 74 9.53 9.50 -13.44
C SER A 74 10.95 8.96 -13.23
N THR A 75 11.06 7.72 -12.76
CA THR A 75 12.32 7.05 -12.40
C THR A 75 12.27 5.58 -12.82
N ASN A 76 13.40 4.90 -12.95
CA ASN A 76 13.38 3.44 -12.96
C ASN A 76 13.03 2.92 -11.55
N GLY A 77 12.49 1.71 -11.48
CA GLY A 77 12.04 1.07 -10.24
C GLY A 77 12.41 -0.40 -10.20
N PHE A 78 12.91 -0.86 -9.05
CA PHE A 78 13.31 -2.24 -8.82
C PHE A 78 13.06 -2.65 -7.37
N ILE A 79 13.15 -3.95 -7.10
CA ILE A 79 13.01 -4.55 -5.78
C ILE A 79 14.23 -5.42 -5.50
N LYS A 80 14.90 -5.18 -4.37
CA LYS A 80 15.92 -6.07 -3.81
C LYS A 80 15.28 -6.95 -2.75
N TYR A 81 15.49 -8.26 -2.80
CA TYR A 81 14.79 -9.21 -1.93
C TYR A 81 15.67 -10.41 -1.52
N GLY A 82 15.32 -11.01 -0.39
CA GLY A 82 16.01 -12.14 0.23
C GLY A 82 15.17 -12.79 1.33
N THR A 83 15.68 -13.84 1.98
CA THR A 83 14.98 -14.50 3.11
C THR A 83 15.38 -13.94 4.48
N SER A 84 16.38 -13.05 4.50
CA SER A 84 16.84 -12.28 5.66
C SER A 84 17.35 -10.91 5.18
N GLU A 85 17.63 -9.99 6.11
CA GLU A 85 18.06 -8.62 5.78
C GLU A 85 19.43 -8.63 5.10
N ASP A 86 20.38 -9.41 5.61
CA ASP A 86 21.74 -9.57 5.04
C ASP A 86 21.77 -10.37 3.73
N SER A 87 20.64 -10.96 3.31
CA SER A 87 20.54 -11.79 2.10
C SER A 87 19.71 -11.17 0.98
N MET A 88 19.36 -9.88 1.05
CA MET A 88 18.68 -9.12 -0.01
C MET A 88 19.58 -8.81 -1.22
N LYS A 89 20.17 -9.86 -1.80
CA LYS A 89 21.17 -9.82 -2.88
C LYS A 89 20.56 -10.05 -4.27
N THR A 90 19.32 -10.51 -4.33
CA THR A 90 18.59 -10.73 -5.58
C THR A 90 17.78 -9.49 -5.92
N GLN A 91 17.65 -9.16 -7.20
CA GLN A 91 16.89 -8.00 -7.68
C GLN A 91 15.90 -8.40 -8.77
N SER A 92 14.72 -7.79 -8.78
CA SER A 92 13.79 -7.78 -9.92
C SER A 92 13.48 -6.33 -10.33
N SER A 93 13.38 -6.06 -11.63
CA SER A 93 13.05 -4.73 -12.20
C SER A 93 11.57 -4.68 -12.60
N ASP A 94 11.08 -3.50 -13.00
CA ASP A 94 9.72 -3.34 -13.53
C ASP A 94 9.39 -4.38 -14.63
N ASP A 95 8.14 -4.87 -14.68
CA ASP A 95 7.75 -5.91 -15.64
C ASP A 95 7.90 -5.44 -17.10
N ARG A 96 7.84 -4.13 -17.36
CA ARG A 96 8.15 -3.54 -18.69
C ARG A 96 9.64 -3.63 -19.03
N ASP A 97 10.52 -3.47 -18.05
CA ASP A 97 11.97 -3.62 -18.21
C ASP A 97 12.34 -5.09 -18.42
N GLN A 98 11.72 -6.00 -17.65
CA GLN A 98 11.90 -7.45 -17.81
C GLN A 98 11.48 -7.93 -19.21
N LEU A 99 10.42 -7.36 -19.79
CA LEU A 99 9.92 -7.72 -21.12
C LEU A 99 10.76 -7.11 -22.25
N SER A 100 11.20 -5.86 -22.11
CA SER A 100 11.93 -5.13 -23.16
C SER A 100 13.46 -5.33 -23.12
N GLY A 101 14.01 -5.79 -22.00
CA GLY A 101 15.45 -5.85 -21.76
C GLY A 101 16.13 -4.49 -21.59
N SER A 102 15.36 -3.40 -21.55
CA SER A 102 15.85 -2.02 -21.40
C SER A 102 15.25 -1.40 -20.15
N ILE A 103 16.01 -0.54 -19.46
CA ILE A 103 15.55 0.12 -18.23
C ILE A 103 14.77 1.37 -18.61
N GLY A 104 13.46 1.38 -18.34
CA GLY A 104 12.57 2.53 -18.52
C GLY A 104 12.46 3.41 -17.26
N ASN A 105 11.86 4.59 -17.43
CA ASN A 105 11.46 5.47 -16.33
C ASN A 105 9.93 5.56 -16.28
N TYR A 106 9.35 5.33 -15.11
CA TYR A 106 7.92 5.29 -14.86
C TYR A 106 7.59 6.03 -13.55
N ARG A 107 6.30 6.32 -13.32
CA ARG A 107 5.79 6.87 -12.05
C ARG A 107 5.01 5.82 -11.28
N LEU A 108 4.20 5.02 -11.97
CA LEU A 108 3.55 3.83 -11.42
C LEU A 108 4.35 2.60 -11.82
N HIS A 109 4.87 1.89 -10.83
CA HIS A 109 5.72 0.71 -10.99
C HIS A 109 4.93 -0.58 -10.73
N HIS A 110 5.20 -1.62 -11.51
CA HIS A 110 4.62 -2.95 -11.32
C HIS A 110 5.75 -3.98 -11.50
N VAL A 111 6.30 -4.44 -10.39
CA VAL A 111 7.48 -5.31 -10.35
C VAL A 111 7.05 -6.68 -9.88
N THR A 112 7.09 -7.69 -10.75
CA THR A 112 6.85 -9.07 -10.33
C THR A 112 8.16 -9.76 -9.97
N VAL A 113 8.21 -10.30 -8.75
CA VAL A 113 9.25 -11.18 -8.26
C VAL A 113 8.85 -12.63 -8.55
N ARG A 114 9.76 -13.43 -9.12
CA ARG A 114 9.47 -14.79 -9.62
C ARG A 114 10.52 -15.80 -9.14
N GLY A 115 10.21 -17.09 -9.28
CA GLY A 115 11.14 -18.18 -8.97
C GLY A 115 11.36 -18.40 -7.47
N LEU A 116 10.41 -17.97 -6.65
CA LEU A 116 10.50 -18.06 -5.19
C LEU A 116 10.24 -19.48 -4.68
N THR A 117 10.71 -19.76 -3.47
CA THR A 117 10.41 -21.01 -2.76
C THR A 117 9.02 -20.90 -2.10
N PRO A 118 8.17 -21.95 -2.17
CA PRO A 118 6.91 -22.01 -1.45
C PRO A 118 7.04 -21.89 0.07
N ASN A 119 5.97 -21.42 0.74
CA ASN A 119 5.85 -21.31 2.20
C ASN A 119 7.01 -20.55 2.88
N THR A 120 7.63 -19.59 2.18
CA THR A 120 8.87 -18.93 2.59
C THR A 120 8.65 -17.44 2.79
N SER A 121 9.12 -16.91 3.92
CA SER A 121 9.10 -15.47 4.20
C SER A 121 10.22 -14.78 3.45
N TYR A 122 9.88 -13.74 2.69
CA TYR A 122 10.83 -12.87 2.00
C TYR A 122 10.77 -11.47 2.60
N LYS A 123 11.96 -10.88 2.81
CA LYS A 123 12.15 -9.46 3.08
C LYS A 123 12.57 -8.76 1.80
N PHE A 124 12.09 -7.54 1.60
CA PHE A 124 12.43 -6.74 0.43
C PHE A 124 12.50 -5.24 0.73
N VAL A 125 13.27 -4.55 -0.09
CA VAL A 125 13.35 -3.08 -0.16
C VAL A 125 13.12 -2.64 -1.61
N LEU A 126 12.44 -1.51 -1.76
CA LEU A 126 12.22 -0.89 -3.07
C LEU A 126 13.45 -0.06 -3.43
N GLY A 127 13.69 0.20 -4.70
CA GLY A 127 14.77 1.09 -5.12
C GLY A 127 14.49 1.82 -6.42
N THR A 128 15.07 3.01 -6.54
CA THR A 128 14.87 3.96 -7.65
C THR A 128 16.21 4.53 -8.15
N ALA A 129 16.20 5.45 -9.13
CA ALA A 129 17.37 5.86 -9.93
C ALA A 129 18.60 6.36 -9.15
N SER A 130 18.43 6.80 -7.90
CA SER A 130 19.53 7.22 -7.03
C SER A 130 20.33 6.07 -6.41
N GLY A 131 19.94 4.82 -6.65
CA GLY A 131 20.48 3.65 -5.95
C GLY A 131 20.02 3.51 -4.49
N SER A 132 19.21 4.46 -4.02
CA SER A 132 18.57 4.44 -2.71
C SER A 132 17.69 3.20 -2.56
N SER A 133 17.81 2.54 -1.42
CA SER A 133 16.86 1.53 -0.97
C SER A 133 15.83 2.18 -0.04
N PHE A 134 14.57 1.81 -0.19
CA PHE A 134 13.45 2.28 0.63
C PHE A 134 12.81 1.08 1.33
N ASP A 135 12.62 1.24 2.63
CA ASP A 135 12.04 0.26 3.55
C ASP A 135 10.74 0.79 4.17
N ASN A 136 10.12 -0.01 5.04
CA ASN A 136 8.94 0.37 5.80
C ASN A 136 9.36 1.03 7.13
N SER A 137 9.82 2.28 7.06
CA SER A 137 10.20 3.10 8.23
C SER A 137 11.33 2.51 9.08
N GLY A 138 12.40 2.03 8.44
CA GLY A 138 13.58 1.43 9.09
C GLY A 138 13.52 -0.10 9.22
N ILE A 139 12.46 -0.75 8.72
CA ILE A 139 12.32 -2.21 8.68
C ILE A 139 11.99 -2.61 7.24
N PRO A 140 12.71 -3.56 6.60
CA PRO A 140 12.36 -4.03 5.27
C PRO A 140 10.91 -4.55 5.17
N PHE A 141 10.25 -4.29 4.05
CA PHE A 141 8.94 -4.87 3.77
C PHE A 141 9.03 -6.40 3.81
N SER A 142 7.94 -7.07 4.19
CA SER A 142 7.91 -8.53 4.26
C SER A 142 6.64 -9.10 3.64
N THR A 143 6.78 -10.22 2.96
CA THR A 143 5.66 -11.04 2.46
C THR A 143 6.04 -12.51 2.54
N LYS A 144 5.06 -13.39 2.67
CA LYS A 144 5.29 -14.84 2.75
C LYS A 144 4.61 -15.51 1.57
N THR A 145 5.38 -16.22 0.74
CA THR A 145 4.81 -17.04 -0.33
C THR A 145 3.91 -18.13 0.25
N TYR A 146 2.83 -18.45 -0.45
CA TYR A 146 1.93 -19.50 -0.02
C TYR A 146 2.58 -20.89 -0.13
N SER A 147 1.99 -21.88 0.54
CA SER A 147 2.31 -23.28 0.26
C SER A 147 1.97 -23.63 -1.19
N THR A 148 2.69 -24.60 -1.76
CA THR A 148 2.33 -25.21 -3.04
C THR A 148 0.86 -25.66 -2.97
N PRO A 149 -0.02 -25.18 -3.87
CA PRO A 149 -1.44 -25.50 -3.80
C PRO A 149 -1.65 -26.98 -4.09
N SER A 150 -2.61 -27.60 -3.40
CA SER A 150 -3.06 -28.96 -3.70
C SER A 150 -4.04 -28.95 -4.87
N GLY A 151 -3.95 -29.97 -5.74
CA GLY A 151 -4.81 -30.09 -6.92
C GLY A 151 -4.30 -29.32 -8.14
N ALA A 152 -5.06 -29.43 -9.24
CA ALA A 152 -4.83 -28.65 -10.44
C ALA A 152 -5.47 -27.25 -10.31
N PRO A 153 -4.97 -26.24 -11.04
CA PRO A 153 -5.70 -24.98 -11.22
C PRO A 153 -7.10 -25.22 -11.81
N PRO A 154 -8.12 -24.41 -11.44
CA PRO A 154 -9.42 -24.48 -12.06
C PRO A 154 -9.37 -24.07 -13.54
N THR A 155 -10.40 -24.44 -14.30
CA THR A 155 -10.54 -24.08 -15.72
C THR A 155 -10.38 -22.58 -15.91
N ASN A 156 -9.41 -22.18 -16.73
CA ASN A 156 -9.06 -20.76 -16.85
C ASN A 156 -10.19 -19.93 -17.46
N LYS A 157 -10.64 -18.94 -16.70
CA LYS A 157 -11.43 -17.81 -17.16
C LYS A 157 -10.53 -16.58 -17.19
N THR A 158 -10.61 -15.78 -18.24
CA THR A 158 -9.78 -14.57 -18.36
C THR A 158 -10.68 -13.37 -18.32
N VAL A 159 -10.44 -12.45 -17.39
CA VAL A 159 -11.10 -11.15 -17.30
C VAL A 159 -10.25 -10.15 -18.06
N TYR A 160 -10.85 -9.41 -18.99
CA TYR A 160 -10.11 -8.53 -19.89
C TYR A 160 -10.97 -7.35 -20.34
N GLY A 161 -10.32 -6.30 -20.82
CA GLY A 161 -10.99 -5.10 -21.33
C GLY A 161 -10.01 -4.08 -21.88
N THR A 162 -10.51 -2.87 -22.09
CA THR A 162 -9.74 -1.69 -22.53
C THR A 162 -9.97 -0.52 -21.59
N VAL A 163 -8.92 0.27 -21.40
CA VAL A 163 -8.95 1.50 -20.61
C VAL A 163 -8.39 2.65 -21.43
N SER A 164 -9.15 3.74 -21.50
CA SER A 164 -8.77 5.00 -22.12
C SER A 164 -8.67 6.11 -21.07
N THR A 165 -7.92 7.16 -21.41
CA THR A 165 -7.84 8.40 -20.64
C THR A 165 -9.03 9.31 -20.98
N GLU A 166 -9.25 10.36 -20.19
CA GLU A 166 -10.26 11.40 -20.48
C GLU A 166 -10.09 12.06 -21.86
N ALA A 167 -8.89 12.00 -22.44
CA ALA A 167 -8.57 12.49 -23.79
C ALA A 167 -8.79 11.45 -24.91
N GLY A 168 -9.32 10.25 -24.59
CA GLY A 168 -9.52 9.14 -25.53
C GLY A 168 -8.24 8.38 -25.93
N ALA A 169 -7.08 8.77 -25.42
CA ALA A 169 -5.83 8.04 -25.64
C ALA A 169 -5.76 6.79 -24.74
N PRO A 170 -5.10 5.69 -25.16
CA PRO A 170 -4.90 4.51 -24.33
C PRO A 170 -4.25 4.80 -22.97
N ALA A 171 -4.75 4.20 -21.89
CA ALA A 171 -4.25 4.41 -20.53
C ALA A 171 -2.97 3.60 -20.20
N GLU A 172 -1.97 3.62 -21.08
CA GLU A 172 -0.73 2.85 -20.94
C GLU A 172 -0.02 3.07 -19.60
N GLY A 173 0.50 1.99 -19.01
CA GLY A 173 1.28 2.05 -17.76
C GLY A 173 0.44 2.21 -16.49
N SER A 174 -0.87 2.35 -16.63
CA SER A 174 -1.86 2.22 -15.55
C SER A 174 -1.96 0.76 -15.09
N VAL A 175 -2.49 0.52 -13.88
CA VAL A 175 -2.63 -0.83 -13.29
C VAL A 175 -4.09 -1.12 -13.00
N VAL A 176 -4.56 -2.31 -13.40
CA VAL A 176 -5.84 -2.86 -12.97
C VAL A 176 -5.61 -3.79 -11.79
N PHE A 177 -6.31 -3.53 -10.69
CA PHE A 177 -6.44 -4.43 -9.55
C PHE A 177 -7.78 -5.16 -9.61
N VAL A 178 -7.79 -6.43 -9.23
CA VAL A 178 -9.01 -7.24 -9.14
C VAL A 178 -9.05 -7.94 -7.78
N LYS A 179 -10.16 -7.73 -7.07
CA LYS A 179 -10.51 -8.41 -5.82
C LYS A 179 -11.81 -9.19 -5.99
N ALA A 180 -11.95 -10.27 -5.23
CA ALA A 180 -13.18 -11.02 -5.08
C ALA A 180 -13.23 -11.59 -3.64
N ASP A 181 -14.41 -11.98 -3.16
CA ASP A 181 -14.56 -12.47 -1.79
C ASP A 181 -13.69 -13.71 -1.52
N GLY A 182 -12.94 -13.68 -0.41
CA GLY A 182 -11.97 -14.71 -0.04
C GLY A 182 -10.76 -14.90 -0.98
N VAL A 183 -10.57 -14.02 -1.99
CA VAL A 183 -9.48 -14.14 -3.00
C VAL A 183 -8.36 -13.15 -2.74
N ALA A 184 -7.12 -13.62 -2.82
CA ALA A 184 -5.92 -12.78 -2.74
C ALA A 184 -5.90 -11.77 -3.90
N GLU A 185 -5.60 -10.50 -3.60
CA GLU A 185 -5.65 -9.42 -4.58
C GLU A 185 -4.69 -9.64 -5.76
N MET A 186 -5.21 -9.48 -6.97
CA MET A 186 -4.49 -9.63 -8.22
C MET A 186 -4.29 -8.26 -8.89
N SER A 187 -3.24 -8.13 -9.71
CA SER A 187 -3.02 -6.95 -10.55
C SER A 187 -2.44 -7.28 -11.92
N THR A 188 -2.68 -6.40 -12.89
CA THR A 188 -2.11 -6.49 -14.24
C THR A 188 -1.84 -5.10 -14.82
N LEU A 189 -0.79 -4.97 -15.63
CA LEU A 189 -0.44 -3.72 -16.33
C LEU A 189 -1.31 -3.52 -17.57
N ILE A 190 -1.75 -2.28 -17.78
CA ILE A 190 -2.37 -1.84 -19.03
C ILE A 190 -1.28 -1.57 -20.07
N LYS A 191 -1.43 -2.20 -21.24
CA LYS A 191 -0.49 -2.13 -22.37
C LYS A 191 -0.64 -0.84 -23.17
N SER A 192 0.28 -0.60 -24.11
CA SER A 192 0.24 0.55 -25.05
C SER A 192 -1.03 0.65 -25.89
N SER A 193 -1.71 -0.47 -26.12
CA SER A 193 -3.04 -0.54 -26.77
C SER A 193 -4.21 -0.23 -25.83
N GLY A 194 -3.96 0.12 -24.57
CA GLY A 194 -5.00 0.35 -23.53
C GLY A 194 -5.65 -0.95 -23.04
N SER A 195 -5.28 -2.09 -23.62
CA SER A 195 -5.83 -3.39 -23.25
C SER A 195 -5.10 -4.02 -22.07
N TRP A 196 -5.87 -4.78 -21.29
CA TRP A 196 -5.40 -5.55 -20.15
C TRP A 196 -6.11 -6.90 -20.12
N ALA A 197 -5.49 -7.87 -19.47
CA ALA A 197 -6.06 -9.19 -19.24
C ALA A 197 -5.50 -9.80 -17.96
N LEU A 198 -6.33 -10.58 -17.27
CA LEU A 198 -5.99 -11.28 -16.04
C LEU A 198 -6.60 -12.70 -16.07
N ALA A 199 -5.76 -13.72 -15.96
CA ALA A 199 -6.15 -15.12 -15.94
C ALA A 199 -6.54 -15.56 -14.52
N LEU A 200 -7.81 -15.89 -14.31
CA LEU A 200 -8.36 -16.27 -13.01
C LEU A 200 -7.94 -17.69 -12.57
N SER A 201 -7.41 -18.55 -13.45
CA SER A 201 -6.92 -19.89 -13.03
C SER A 201 -5.82 -19.83 -11.97
N ASN A 202 -5.08 -18.72 -11.92
CA ASN A 202 -3.98 -18.52 -10.98
C ASN A 202 -4.40 -17.76 -9.73
N ALA A 203 -5.68 -17.38 -9.61
CA ALA A 203 -6.22 -16.75 -8.42
C ALA A 203 -6.01 -17.67 -7.21
N ARG A 204 -5.49 -17.12 -6.11
CA ARG A 204 -5.27 -17.84 -4.85
C ARG A 204 -6.29 -17.38 -3.84
N LYS A 205 -6.71 -18.28 -2.95
CA LYS A 205 -7.47 -17.87 -1.76
C LYS A 205 -6.60 -16.97 -0.89
N GLN A 206 -7.21 -16.00 -0.20
CA GLN A 206 -6.50 -15.03 0.64
C GLN A 206 -5.74 -15.70 1.81
N ASP A 207 -6.25 -16.82 2.30
CA ASP A 207 -5.61 -17.69 3.31
C ASP A 207 -4.43 -18.52 2.78
N GLY A 208 -4.20 -18.50 1.46
CA GLY A 208 -3.17 -19.28 0.78
C GLY A 208 -3.46 -20.78 0.60
N SER A 209 -4.60 -21.29 1.09
CA SER A 209 -4.90 -22.73 1.20
C SER A 209 -4.97 -23.47 -0.14
N GLY A 210 -5.21 -22.76 -1.24
CA GLY A 210 -5.24 -23.33 -2.58
C GLY A 210 -5.52 -22.28 -3.66
N TYR A 211 -6.01 -22.75 -4.80
CA TYR A 211 -6.61 -21.91 -5.83
C TYR A 211 -7.99 -21.40 -5.38
N ALA A 212 -8.39 -20.24 -5.90
CA ALA A 212 -9.73 -19.69 -5.71
C ALA A 212 -10.67 -20.18 -6.82
N GLU A 213 -11.87 -20.61 -6.44
CA GLU A 213 -12.90 -21.08 -7.37
C GLU A 213 -13.82 -19.93 -7.79
N LEU A 214 -13.51 -19.27 -8.90
CA LEU A 214 -14.29 -18.15 -9.43
C LEU A 214 -15.26 -18.64 -10.52
N THR A 215 -16.56 -18.56 -10.20
CA THR A 215 -17.66 -18.97 -11.08
C THR A 215 -18.16 -17.80 -11.92
N ASP A 216 -19.04 -18.06 -12.90
CA ASP A 216 -19.66 -16.98 -13.71
C ASP A 216 -20.52 -16.00 -12.90
N GLN A 217 -20.94 -16.41 -11.70
CA GLN A 217 -21.74 -15.63 -10.75
C GLN A 217 -20.89 -14.96 -9.65
N SER A 218 -19.57 -15.19 -9.65
CA SER A 218 -18.67 -14.53 -8.70
C SER A 218 -18.54 -13.03 -9.05
N LEU A 219 -18.73 -12.17 -8.05
CA LEU A 219 -18.55 -10.73 -8.17
C LEU A 219 -17.05 -10.38 -8.05
N LEU A 220 -16.60 -9.49 -8.94
CA LEU A 220 -15.26 -8.92 -8.98
C LEU A 220 -15.37 -7.43 -8.69
N ASN A 221 -14.63 -6.95 -7.69
CA ASN A 221 -14.34 -5.52 -7.53
C ASN A 221 -13.09 -5.22 -8.36
N ILE A 222 -13.23 -4.34 -9.36
CA ILE A 222 -12.18 -3.96 -10.30
C ILE A 222 -11.84 -2.49 -10.06
N VAL A 223 -10.58 -2.24 -9.71
CA VAL A 223 -10.05 -0.89 -9.48
C VAL A 223 -8.96 -0.62 -10.51
N VAL A 224 -9.17 0.38 -11.36
CA VAL A 224 -8.19 0.84 -12.34
C VAL A 224 -7.51 2.09 -11.79
N GLN A 225 -6.22 2.00 -11.51
CA GLN A 225 -5.40 3.12 -11.08
C GLN A 225 -4.57 3.64 -12.27
N GLY A 226 -4.80 4.90 -12.63
CA GLY A 226 -4.00 5.64 -13.59
C GLY A 226 -2.57 5.88 -13.11
N VAL A 227 -1.71 6.35 -14.02
CA VAL A 227 -0.33 6.76 -13.68
C VAL A 227 -0.35 7.88 -12.62
N GLU A 228 -1.28 8.82 -12.72
CA GLU A 228 -1.58 9.79 -11.67
C GLU A 228 -2.47 9.15 -10.58
N PRO A 229 -2.07 9.17 -9.29
CA PRO A 229 -2.73 8.41 -8.23
C PRO A 229 -4.11 8.94 -7.81
N ASN A 230 -4.54 10.09 -8.36
CA ASN A 230 -5.88 10.65 -8.21
C ASN A 230 -6.82 10.30 -9.38
N LYS A 231 -6.32 9.66 -10.44
CA LYS A 231 -7.13 9.17 -11.57
C LYS A 231 -7.43 7.70 -11.35
N VAL A 232 -8.51 7.42 -10.62
CA VAL A 232 -8.95 6.06 -10.28
C VAL A 232 -10.37 5.85 -10.78
N SER A 233 -10.64 4.66 -11.33
CA SER A 233 -11.99 4.15 -11.63
C SER A 233 -12.22 2.88 -10.82
N SER A 234 -13.37 2.75 -10.17
CA SER A 234 -13.74 1.54 -9.42
C SER A 234 -15.17 1.12 -9.75
N PHE A 235 -15.40 -0.18 -9.91
CA PHE A 235 -16.70 -0.76 -10.21
C PHE A 235 -16.74 -2.25 -9.89
N THR A 236 -17.94 -2.80 -9.78
CA THR A 236 -18.17 -4.24 -9.57
C THR A 236 -18.76 -4.86 -10.83
N SER A 237 -18.29 -6.05 -11.22
CA SER A 237 -18.86 -6.82 -12.33
C SER A 237 -18.83 -8.33 -12.04
N LEU A 238 -19.74 -9.08 -12.65
CA LEU A 238 -19.70 -10.55 -12.62
C LEU A 238 -18.57 -11.07 -13.52
N VAL A 239 -17.98 -12.21 -13.18
CA VAL A 239 -16.99 -12.90 -14.03
C VAL A 239 -17.53 -13.15 -15.45
N SER A 240 -18.82 -13.46 -15.59
CA SER A 240 -19.48 -13.63 -16.90
C SER A 240 -19.62 -12.32 -17.69
N ALA A 241 -19.87 -11.20 -17.02
CA ALA A 241 -19.99 -9.86 -17.60
C ALA A 241 -18.63 -9.13 -17.75
N SER A 242 -17.52 -9.84 -17.57
CA SER A 242 -16.15 -9.29 -17.59
C SER A 242 -15.28 -9.86 -18.71
N GLN A 243 -15.91 -10.34 -19.80
CA GLN A 243 -15.27 -11.07 -20.89
C GLN A 243 -15.75 -10.64 -22.30
N PRO A 244 -15.58 -9.36 -22.70
CA PRO A 244 -14.84 -8.31 -22.03
C PRO A 244 -15.66 -7.53 -21.00
N VAL A 245 -14.96 -6.80 -20.13
CA VAL A 245 -15.51 -5.66 -19.39
C VAL A 245 -15.80 -4.51 -20.36
N ALA A 246 -16.85 -3.73 -20.10
CA ALA A 246 -17.11 -2.47 -20.82
C ALA A 246 -15.88 -1.52 -20.77
N GLU A 247 -15.73 -0.65 -21.77
CA GLU A 247 -14.59 0.27 -21.82
C GLU A 247 -14.59 1.20 -20.59
N VAL A 248 -13.42 1.31 -19.94
CA VAL A 248 -13.23 2.16 -18.77
C VAL A 248 -12.54 3.45 -19.19
N VAL A 249 -13.20 4.59 -19.01
CA VAL A 249 -12.53 5.90 -19.06
C VAL A 249 -12.00 6.22 -17.67
N LEU A 250 -10.68 6.45 -17.53
CA LEU A 250 -10.04 6.75 -16.25
C LEU A 250 -10.71 7.95 -15.55
N GLY A 251 -11.03 7.78 -14.27
CA GLY A 251 -11.75 8.78 -13.46
C GLY A 251 -13.27 8.75 -13.61
N GLN A 252 -13.81 7.82 -14.41
CA GLN A 252 -15.25 7.58 -14.57
C GLN A 252 -15.62 6.14 -14.16
N VAL A 253 -16.84 5.96 -13.68
CA VAL A 253 -17.43 4.62 -13.50
C VAL A 253 -17.92 4.13 -14.88
N PRO A 254 -17.61 2.89 -15.31
CA PRO A 254 -18.06 2.39 -16.60
C PRO A 254 -19.59 2.35 -16.66
N VAL A 255 -20.15 2.91 -17.73
CA VAL A 255 -21.58 2.74 -18.02
C VAL A 255 -21.77 1.31 -18.50
N VAL A 256 -22.47 0.50 -17.71
CA VAL A 256 -22.89 -0.85 -18.13
C VAL A 256 -23.94 -0.68 -19.24
N GLN A 257 -23.47 -0.66 -20.47
CA GLN A 257 -24.34 -0.61 -21.63
C GLN A 257 -24.98 -2.00 -21.78
N GLU A 258 -26.23 -2.13 -21.34
CA GLU A 258 -27.00 -3.34 -21.57
C GLU A 258 -26.93 -3.68 -23.07
N ALA A 259 -26.36 -4.85 -23.36
CA ALA A 259 -26.18 -5.31 -24.73
C ALA A 259 -27.57 -5.51 -25.34
N SER A 260 -28.03 -4.49 -26.07
CA SER A 260 -29.30 -4.52 -26.78
C SER A 260 -29.25 -5.66 -27.79
N ALA A 261 -29.94 -6.75 -27.48
CA ALA A 261 -30.12 -7.88 -28.38
C ALA A 261 -30.95 -7.41 -29.58
N SER A 262 -30.28 -6.88 -30.60
CA SER A 262 -30.89 -6.22 -31.76
C SER A 262 -30.06 -6.40 -33.03
N ALA A 263 -29.66 -7.64 -33.28
CA ALA A 263 -29.38 -8.28 -34.58
C ALA A 263 -29.11 -9.76 -34.25
N MET A 264 -29.72 -10.77 -34.86
CA MET A 264 -30.54 -10.83 -36.08
C MET A 264 -31.76 -11.72 -35.82
N VAL A 265 -32.96 -11.26 -36.14
CA VAL A 265 -34.11 -12.14 -36.38
C VAL A 265 -34.41 -12.03 -37.87
N GLU A 266 -33.98 -13.03 -38.64
CA GLU A 266 -34.29 -13.10 -40.05
C GLU A 266 -35.78 -13.42 -40.24
N GLU A 267 -36.40 -12.74 -41.20
CA GLU A 267 -37.82 -12.66 -41.41
C GLU A 267 -38.40 -14.00 -41.93
N ALA A 268 -38.95 -14.82 -41.04
CA ALA A 268 -39.68 -16.03 -41.39
C ALA A 268 -41.20 -15.84 -41.19
N VAL A 269 -41.89 -15.59 -42.30
CA VAL A 269 -43.34 -15.33 -42.36
C VAL A 269 -44.16 -16.54 -41.88
N LEU A 270 -45.09 -16.29 -40.96
CA LEU A 270 -46.13 -17.24 -40.54
C LEU A 270 -47.03 -17.64 -41.72
N PRO A 271 -47.52 -18.89 -41.71
CA PRO A 271 -48.96 -19.07 -41.84
C PRO A 271 -49.55 -19.90 -40.70
N GLN A 272 -50.65 -19.41 -40.14
CA GLN A 272 -51.53 -20.18 -39.27
C GLN A 272 -52.30 -21.23 -40.09
N THR A 273 -52.65 -22.37 -39.49
CA THR A 273 -54.03 -22.89 -39.32
C THR A 273 -53.94 -24.29 -38.68
N PRO A 274 -54.75 -24.62 -37.64
CA PRO A 274 -54.69 -25.92 -36.98
C PRO A 274 -55.73 -26.90 -37.54
N GLU A 275 -55.31 -28.06 -38.06
CA GLU A 275 -56.15 -29.27 -38.06
C GLU A 275 -55.38 -30.56 -38.42
N GLN A 276 -55.85 -31.68 -37.87
CA GLN A 276 -55.68 -33.06 -38.35
C GLN A 276 -54.25 -33.63 -38.47
N LEU A 277 -53.89 -34.51 -37.52
CA LEU A 277 -53.80 -35.94 -37.88
C LEU A 277 -54.01 -36.85 -36.67
N ALA A 278 -55.12 -37.59 -36.67
CA ALA A 278 -55.24 -38.82 -35.91
C ALA A 278 -54.77 -40.00 -36.77
N ASP A 279 -54.42 -41.09 -36.10
CA ASP A 279 -54.30 -42.45 -36.65
C ASP A 279 -53.16 -42.73 -37.66
N LYS A 280 -52.08 -43.32 -37.14
CA LYS A 280 -51.67 -44.64 -37.64
C LYS A 280 -50.92 -45.48 -36.61
N LEU A 281 -51.62 -46.51 -36.14
CA LEU A 281 -51.10 -47.67 -35.39
C LEU A 281 -50.25 -48.61 -36.29
N VAL A 282 -49.42 -49.46 -35.66
CA VAL A 282 -48.87 -50.75 -36.19
C VAL A 282 -47.83 -50.58 -37.33
N THR A 283 -46.60 -51.14 -37.30
CA THR A 283 -45.91 -52.08 -36.39
C THR A 283 -44.39 -52.02 -36.65
N SER A 284 -43.59 -52.23 -35.60
CA SER A 284 -42.56 -53.30 -35.60
C SER A 284 -42.12 -53.63 -34.16
N ALA A 285 -42.32 -54.88 -33.76
CA ALA A 285 -41.53 -55.52 -32.69
C ALA A 285 -40.13 -55.89 -33.28
N ASP A 286 -39.09 -56.30 -32.55
CA ASP A 286 -38.98 -56.85 -31.19
C ASP A 286 -37.57 -56.54 -30.61
N ASP A 287 -37.24 -57.14 -29.46
CA ASP A 287 -35.91 -57.32 -28.83
C ASP A 287 -35.33 -56.25 -27.87
N ASP A 288 -35.80 -56.36 -26.61
CA ASP A 288 -35.01 -56.77 -25.42
C ASP A 288 -34.44 -55.72 -24.42
N ALA A 289 -34.23 -56.22 -23.18
CA ALA A 289 -33.50 -55.65 -22.03
C ALA A 289 -34.22 -54.66 -21.08
N SER A 290 -35.28 -55.17 -20.43
CA SER A 290 -35.54 -55.04 -18.97
C SER A 290 -35.46 -53.68 -18.25
N ALA A 291 -36.61 -53.22 -17.76
CA ALA A 291 -36.72 -52.30 -16.61
C ALA A 291 -37.34 -53.00 -15.40
N GLN A 292 -36.79 -52.77 -14.20
CA GLN A 292 -37.41 -53.03 -12.89
C GLN A 292 -37.18 -51.78 -12.03
N SER A 293 -38.20 -50.96 -11.77
CA SER A 293 -39.34 -51.12 -10.85
C SER A 293 -39.09 -50.36 -9.54
N LEU A 294 -39.55 -49.11 -9.51
CA LEU A 294 -39.57 -48.26 -8.31
C LEU A 294 -40.83 -48.54 -7.49
N ALA A 295 -40.75 -49.50 -6.56
CA ALA A 295 -41.55 -49.57 -5.34
C ALA A 295 -41.05 -50.75 -4.48
N ASP A 296 -40.63 -50.51 -3.24
CA ASP A 296 -41.36 -50.89 -2.02
C ASP A 296 -40.48 -50.70 -0.75
N LEU A 297 -41.09 -50.86 0.42
CA LEU A 297 -40.51 -51.13 1.75
C LEU A 297 -39.93 -49.96 2.55
N ALA A 298 -40.85 -49.32 3.26
CA ALA A 298 -40.59 -48.91 4.65
C ALA A 298 -40.50 -50.13 5.57
N ALA A 299 -39.65 -50.07 6.63
CA ALA A 299 -39.94 -50.49 8.02
C ALA A 299 -38.68 -50.88 8.84
N PHE A 300 -38.68 -50.50 10.13
CA PHE A 300 -37.98 -51.15 11.28
C PHE A 300 -36.42 -51.19 11.25
N VAL A 301 -35.63 -50.95 12.31
CA VAL A 301 -35.79 -50.81 13.79
C VAL A 301 -34.70 -49.82 14.31
N ASP A 302 -34.60 -49.31 15.56
CA ASP A 302 -35.33 -49.51 16.83
C ASP A 302 -35.26 -48.24 17.74
N LEU A 303 -35.75 -48.37 18.98
CA LEU A 303 -35.67 -47.49 20.16
C LEU A 303 -34.80 -48.20 21.28
N PRO A 304 -34.63 -47.74 22.56
CA PRO A 304 -35.45 -46.78 23.32
C PRO A 304 -34.77 -45.79 24.32
N ALA A 305 -35.63 -44.88 24.79
CA ALA A 305 -35.68 -44.01 25.99
C ALA A 305 -34.70 -44.18 27.19
N ILE A 306 -34.46 -43.08 27.93
CA ILE A 306 -35.03 -42.86 29.29
C ILE A 306 -34.80 -41.45 29.90
N THR A 307 -35.84 -41.03 30.64
CA THR A 307 -36.19 -39.89 31.49
C THR A 307 -35.15 -39.01 32.25
N THR A 308 -35.49 -37.71 32.35
CA THR A 308 -35.49 -36.80 33.53
C THR A 308 -34.34 -36.78 34.55
N GLY A 309 -33.87 -35.55 34.83
CA GLY A 309 -33.28 -35.16 36.12
C GLY A 309 -33.42 -33.65 36.33
N ALA A 310 -34.14 -33.22 37.38
CA ALA A 310 -34.33 -31.82 37.74
C ALA A 310 -33.61 -31.48 39.04
N ALA A 311 -33.08 -30.26 39.16
CA ALA A 311 -32.69 -29.65 40.43
C ALA A 311 -32.80 -28.12 40.35
N THR A 312 -33.33 -27.50 41.40
CA THR A 312 -33.67 -26.07 41.50
C THR A 312 -33.19 -25.52 42.84
N ALA A 313 -32.56 -24.34 42.87
CA ALA A 313 -32.41 -23.43 44.02
C ALA A 313 -31.62 -22.19 43.54
N THR A 314 -32.22 -20.99 43.38
CA THR A 314 -32.42 -19.93 44.41
C THR A 314 -31.10 -19.45 45.04
N ASP A 315 -30.55 -18.29 44.67
CA ASP A 315 -31.04 -16.90 44.90
C ASP A 315 -30.69 -16.38 46.31
N GLU A 316 -30.01 -15.22 46.35
CA GLU A 316 -29.78 -14.32 47.49
C GLU A 316 -28.85 -13.18 47.03
N ALA A 317 -29.42 -12.00 46.79
CA ALA A 317 -28.68 -10.79 46.49
C ALA A 317 -28.42 -9.98 47.77
N THR A 318 -27.20 -9.47 47.97
CA THR A 318 -26.96 -8.36 48.90
C THR A 318 -26.14 -7.25 48.25
N ASN A 319 -26.59 -6.02 48.54
CA ASN A 319 -26.24 -4.78 47.86
C ASN A 319 -25.05 -4.09 48.55
N LEU A 320 -24.02 -3.70 47.80
CA LEU A 320 -23.06 -2.67 48.21
C LEU A 320 -22.83 -1.66 47.08
N THR A 321 -23.34 -0.46 47.29
CA THR A 321 -23.13 0.72 46.44
C THR A 321 -21.68 1.19 46.49
N ALA A 322 -21.04 1.31 45.32
CA ALA A 322 -19.87 2.17 45.12
C ALA A 322 -19.99 2.86 43.76
N SER A 323 -20.25 4.17 43.79
CA SER A 323 -20.18 5.04 42.62
C SER A 323 -18.73 5.20 42.17
N VAL A 324 -18.40 4.70 40.99
CA VAL A 324 -17.16 5.06 40.28
C VAL A 324 -17.56 5.48 38.88
N GLU A 325 -17.22 6.71 38.51
CA GLU A 325 -17.41 7.23 37.16
C GLU A 325 -16.53 6.42 36.20
N ASN A 326 -17.16 5.56 35.40
CA ASN A 326 -16.47 4.81 34.38
C ASN A 326 -16.16 5.74 33.21
N THR A 327 -15.05 6.48 33.29
CA THR A 327 -14.49 7.21 32.16
C THR A 327 -14.01 6.20 31.13
N SER A 328 -14.93 5.75 30.28
CA SER A 328 -14.63 4.79 29.22
C SER A 328 -13.63 5.39 28.25
N MET A 329 -12.39 4.88 28.28
CA MET A 329 -11.45 5.10 27.18
C MET A 329 -12.09 4.48 25.93
N ALA A 330 -12.49 5.33 24.98
CA ALA A 330 -13.12 4.88 23.75
C ALA A 330 -12.13 4.02 22.96
N VAL A 331 -12.52 2.77 22.70
CA VAL A 331 -11.77 1.88 21.80
C VAL A 331 -11.90 2.46 20.39
N ALA A 332 -10.79 2.55 19.65
CA ALA A 332 -10.82 2.99 18.26
C ALA A 332 -11.51 1.92 17.40
N GLU A 333 -12.66 2.25 16.81
CA GLU A 333 -13.44 1.33 15.98
C GLU A 333 -12.88 1.27 14.56
N GLU A 334 -12.98 0.09 13.94
CA GLU A 334 -12.58 -0.12 12.54
C GLU A 334 -13.68 0.31 11.56
N VAL A 335 -14.93 0.39 12.02
CA VAL A 335 -16.12 0.59 11.19
C VAL A 335 -16.91 1.80 11.70
N LEU A 336 -17.19 2.76 10.82
CA LEU A 336 -18.13 3.86 11.08
C LEU A 336 -19.47 3.56 10.41
N ASP A 337 -20.52 3.32 11.20
CA ASP A 337 -21.88 3.11 10.68
C ASP A 337 -22.72 4.39 10.75
N LEU A 338 -22.85 5.06 9.62
CA LEU A 338 -23.58 6.33 9.47
C LEU A 338 -25.11 6.21 9.64
N VAL A 339 -25.64 4.99 9.81
CA VAL A 339 -27.06 4.74 10.15
C VAL A 339 -27.27 4.68 11.65
N GLN A 340 -26.31 4.11 12.40
CA GLN A 340 -26.34 3.97 13.85
C GLN A 340 -25.80 5.21 14.59
N THR A 341 -24.79 5.90 14.04
CA THR A 341 -24.19 7.09 14.65
C THR A 341 -25.11 8.31 14.54
N GLN A 342 -25.32 9.03 15.65
CA GLN A 342 -26.03 10.31 15.67
C GLN A 342 -25.08 11.46 15.33
N GLU A 343 -25.61 12.55 14.78
CA GLU A 343 -24.79 13.72 14.37
C GLU A 343 -24.05 14.40 15.53
N ALA A 344 -24.50 14.17 16.78
CA ALA A 344 -23.84 14.66 17.99
C ALA A 344 -22.72 13.74 18.49
N ASP A 345 -22.67 12.48 18.05
CA ASP A 345 -21.67 11.51 18.46
C ASP A 345 -20.33 11.76 17.75
N ARG A 346 -19.23 11.48 18.45
CA ARG A 346 -17.86 11.63 17.92
C ARG A 346 -17.10 10.33 18.13
N PRO A 347 -17.41 9.26 17.38
CA PRO A 347 -16.73 7.97 17.52
C PRO A 347 -15.24 8.12 17.22
N VAL A 348 -14.42 7.33 17.92
CA VAL A 348 -12.98 7.24 17.70
C VAL A 348 -12.73 6.08 16.76
N LEU A 349 -11.96 6.30 15.69
CA LEU A 349 -11.67 5.33 14.64
C LEU A 349 -10.17 5.10 14.44
N VAL A 350 -9.83 4.02 13.75
CA VAL A 350 -8.49 3.77 13.20
C VAL A 350 -8.16 4.69 12.01
N THR A 351 -6.89 4.74 11.60
CA THR A 351 -6.40 5.60 10.50
C THR A 351 -6.89 5.20 9.09
N GLN A 352 -7.50 4.02 8.94
CA GLN A 352 -8.08 3.52 7.69
C GLN A 352 -9.45 2.88 7.95
N PRO A 353 -10.49 3.67 8.28
CA PRO A 353 -11.78 3.13 8.67
C PRO A 353 -12.58 2.60 7.48
N ILE A 354 -13.51 1.69 7.78
CA ILE A 354 -14.56 1.24 6.86
C ILE A 354 -15.81 2.08 7.15
N ILE A 355 -16.18 2.96 6.23
CA ILE A 355 -17.37 3.81 6.34
C ILE A 355 -18.56 3.07 5.71
N LYS A 356 -19.63 2.87 6.47
CA LYS A 356 -20.88 2.24 6.02
C LYS A 356 -22.03 3.22 6.15
N GLY A 357 -23.03 3.12 5.27
CA GLY A 357 -24.24 3.91 5.38
C GLY A 357 -25.37 3.39 4.50
N LYS A 358 -26.53 4.04 4.61
CA LYS A 358 -27.70 3.78 3.76
C LYS A 358 -28.05 4.97 2.87
N ALA A 359 -28.42 4.64 1.65
CA ALA A 359 -28.98 5.51 0.61
C ALA A 359 -30.20 4.82 -0.04
N ALA A 360 -30.74 5.39 -1.11
CA ALA A 360 -31.76 4.70 -1.90
C ALA A 360 -31.17 3.51 -2.70
N PRO A 361 -31.93 2.43 -2.94
CA PRO A 361 -31.40 1.24 -3.62
C PRO A 361 -30.87 1.50 -5.04
N ASN A 362 -29.71 0.91 -5.36
CA ASN A 362 -29.04 1.01 -6.67
C ASN A 362 -28.70 2.45 -7.12
N VAL A 363 -28.42 3.35 -6.17
CA VAL A 363 -28.06 4.75 -6.44
C VAL A 363 -26.57 5.01 -6.23
N VAL A 364 -25.99 5.88 -7.06
CA VAL A 364 -24.61 6.38 -6.86
C VAL A 364 -24.58 7.40 -5.72
N VAL A 365 -23.76 7.11 -4.72
CA VAL A 365 -23.51 7.94 -3.54
C VAL A 365 -22.13 8.58 -3.67
N THR A 366 -22.08 9.91 -3.64
CA THR A 366 -20.83 10.66 -3.52
C THR A 366 -20.48 10.79 -2.05
N ILE A 367 -19.26 10.39 -1.67
CA ILE A 367 -18.74 10.45 -0.31
C ILE A 367 -17.48 11.32 -0.31
N GLU A 368 -17.47 12.31 0.56
CA GLU A 368 -16.40 13.29 0.73
C GLU A 368 -15.92 13.25 2.19
N VAL A 369 -14.65 12.89 2.41
CA VAL A 369 -14.01 12.87 3.74
C VAL A 369 -13.04 14.02 3.84
N HIS A 370 -13.29 14.94 4.78
CA HIS A 370 -12.43 16.09 5.08
C HIS A 370 -11.41 15.68 6.12
N SER A 371 -10.17 15.54 5.66
CA SER A 371 -8.94 15.34 6.43
C SER A 371 -7.90 16.39 6.00
N ASP A 372 -6.63 16.20 6.33
CA ASP A 372 -5.55 17.03 5.76
C ASP A 372 -5.51 16.95 4.21
N GLU A 373 -5.88 15.79 3.65
CA GLU A 373 -6.26 15.63 2.25
C GLU A 373 -7.78 15.34 2.15
N VAL A 374 -8.50 16.04 1.26
CA VAL A 374 -9.92 15.76 1.01
C VAL A 374 -10.05 14.55 0.10
N ILE A 375 -10.70 13.49 0.58
CA ILE A 375 -10.97 12.27 -0.18
C ILE A 375 -12.38 12.36 -0.78
N ASN A 376 -12.46 12.46 -2.11
CA ASN A 376 -13.72 12.42 -2.85
C ASN A 376 -13.85 11.07 -3.58
N GLN A 377 -14.95 10.36 -3.36
CA GLN A 377 -15.25 9.07 -3.99
C GLN A 377 -16.72 8.91 -4.35
N THR A 378 -17.01 8.04 -5.31
CA THR A 378 -18.37 7.65 -5.69
C THR A 378 -18.52 6.13 -5.56
N VAL A 379 -19.49 5.67 -4.78
CA VAL A 379 -19.82 4.25 -4.60
C VAL A 379 -21.26 3.99 -5.01
N SER A 380 -21.58 2.77 -5.47
CA SER A 380 -22.98 2.39 -5.69
C SER A 380 -23.55 1.78 -4.42
N ALA A 381 -24.73 2.22 -4.00
CA ALA A 381 -25.54 1.49 -3.04
C ALA A 381 -26.11 0.21 -3.67
N ASP A 382 -26.32 -0.82 -2.86
CA ASP A 382 -26.86 -2.11 -3.30
C ASP A 382 -28.41 -2.12 -3.38
N ALA A 383 -29.00 -3.31 -3.58
CA ALA A 383 -30.44 -3.49 -3.65
C ALA A 383 -31.18 -3.29 -2.29
N ALA A 384 -30.46 -3.28 -1.16
CA ALA A 384 -30.96 -2.94 0.17
C ALA A 384 -30.66 -1.47 0.55
N GLY A 385 -30.02 -0.71 -0.36
CA GLY A 385 -29.59 0.67 -0.15
C GLY A 385 -28.31 0.80 0.67
N ASP A 386 -27.62 -0.29 0.99
CA ASP A 386 -26.38 -0.28 1.75
C ASP A 386 -25.19 0.11 0.86
N PHE A 387 -24.31 0.97 1.38
CA PHE A 387 -23.04 1.31 0.75
C PHE A 387 -21.88 1.14 1.72
N VAL A 388 -20.70 0.81 1.19
CA VAL A 388 -19.46 0.65 1.96
C VAL A 388 -18.33 1.37 1.22
N LEU A 389 -17.63 2.27 1.92
CA LEU A 389 -16.40 2.89 1.47
C LEU A 389 -15.27 2.49 2.41
N ASN A 390 -14.31 1.72 1.90
CA ASN A 390 -13.18 1.25 2.67
C ASN A 390 -11.95 2.13 2.38
N ILE A 391 -11.49 2.92 3.34
CA ILE A 391 -10.36 3.85 3.13
C ILE A 391 -9.05 3.10 2.81
N ILE A 392 -8.89 1.84 3.25
CA ILE A 392 -7.75 1.00 2.88
C ILE A 392 -7.74 0.65 1.38
N GLU A 393 -8.90 0.54 0.75
CA GLU A 393 -9.03 0.20 -0.68
C GLU A 393 -8.61 1.37 -1.57
N LEU A 394 -8.79 2.60 -1.08
CA LEU A 394 -8.32 3.84 -1.72
C LEU A 394 -6.81 4.07 -1.56
N GLN A 395 -6.13 3.23 -0.77
CA GLN A 395 -4.73 3.43 -0.37
C GLN A 395 -4.49 4.84 0.19
N ARG A 396 -5.40 5.28 1.06
CA ARG A 396 -5.27 6.53 1.83
C ARG A 396 -5.16 6.20 3.32
N THR A 397 -4.63 7.14 4.08
CA THR A 397 -4.62 7.11 5.55
C THR A 397 -5.10 8.46 6.04
N LEU A 398 -6.08 8.45 6.95
CA LEU A 398 -6.51 9.67 7.65
C LEU A 398 -5.46 10.00 8.72
N SER A 399 -5.13 11.28 8.88
CA SER A 399 -4.22 11.73 9.93
C SER A 399 -4.87 11.60 11.31
N PRO A 400 -4.10 11.51 12.41
CA PRO A 400 -4.68 11.52 13.76
C PRO A 400 -5.30 12.89 14.07
N GLY A 401 -6.58 12.94 14.43
CA GLY A 401 -7.31 14.22 14.59
C GLY A 401 -8.83 14.11 14.48
N GLU A 402 -9.49 15.27 14.38
CA GLU A 402 -10.93 15.39 14.08
C GLU A 402 -11.13 15.44 12.56
N HIS A 403 -12.07 14.67 12.03
CA HIS A 403 -12.40 14.59 10.60
C HIS A 403 -13.92 14.64 10.42
N THR A 404 -14.37 15.03 9.24
CA THR A 404 -15.79 14.92 8.86
C THR A 404 -15.96 14.08 7.61
N VAL A 405 -17.03 13.29 7.55
CA VAL A 405 -17.49 12.62 6.34
C VAL A 405 -18.85 13.17 5.97
N THR A 406 -19.00 13.57 4.72
CA THR A 406 -20.28 13.96 4.12
C THR A 406 -20.59 12.98 3.01
N TYR A 407 -21.81 12.45 2.97
CA TYR A 407 -22.29 11.71 1.80
C TYR A 407 -23.52 12.39 1.20
N THR A 408 -23.63 12.36 -0.12
CA THR A 408 -24.72 12.94 -0.90
C THR A 408 -25.18 11.95 -1.97
N TYR A 409 -26.49 11.78 -2.11
CA TYR A 409 -27.09 11.00 -3.20
C TYR A 409 -28.40 11.64 -3.67
N THR A 410 -28.81 11.37 -4.90
CA THR A 410 -30.12 11.81 -5.42
C THR A 410 -31.14 10.71 -5.22
N ASP A 411 -32.20 10.97 -4.46
CA ASP A 411 -33.29 10.00 -4.27
C ASP A 411 -34.10 9.84 -5.57
N PRO A 412 -34.22 8.62 -6.15
CA PRO A 412 -34.92 8.38 -7.41
C PRO A 412 -36.44 8.54 -7.31
N LEU A 413 -37.02 8.52 -6.11
CA LEU A 413 -38.46 8.69 -5.89
C LEU A 413 -38.85 10.17 -5.81
N THR A 414 -37.99 11.02 -5.24
CA THR A 414 -38.27 12.44 -5.00
C THR A 414 -37.48 13.39 -5.90
N ASN A 415 -36.44 12.91 -6.58
CA ASN A 415 -35.45 13.69 -7.34
C ASN A 415 -34.77 14.80 -6.52
N GLN A 416 -34.69 14.65 -5.19
CA GLN A 416 -34.00 15.57 -4.31
C GLN A 416 -32.63 15.01 -3.90
N ALA A 417 -31.65 15.90 -3.76
CA ALA A 417 -30.35 15.56 -3.19
C ALA A 417 -30.47 15.44 -1.67
N VAL A 418 -30.17 14.25 -1.14
CA VAL A 418 -30.08 13.98 0.29
C VAL A 418 -28.60 14.02 0.67
N THR A 419 -28.25 14.92 1.58
CA THR A 419 -26.89 15.08 2.12
C THR A 419 -26.92 14.85 3.63
N LYS A 420 -25.98 14.06 4.15
CA LYS A 420 -25.76 13.87 5.59
C LYS A 420 -24.27 13.98 5.91
N THR A 421 -23.93 14.63 7.02
CA THR A 421 -22.56 14.85 7.49
C THR A 421 -22.38 14.29 8.89
N GLN A 422 -21.25 13.63 9.14
CA GLN A 422 -20.88 13.05 10.44
C GLN A 422 -19.46 13.49 10.81
N THR A 423 -19.22 13.81 12.08
CA THR A 423 -17.88 14.09 12.62
C THR A 423 -17.37 12.86 13.37
N PHE A 424 -16.07 12.56 13.26
CA PHE A 424 -15.41 11.47 13.97
C PHE A 424 -13.95 11.83 14.31
N MET A 425 -13.35 11.10 15.25
CA MET A 425 -11.95 11.23 15.64
C MET A 425 -11.13 10.06 15.10
N VAL A 426 -9.87 10.27 14.75
CA VAL A 426 -8.93 9.21 14.32
C VAL A 426 -7.74 9.13 15.27
N GLN A 427 -7.36 7.90 15.64
CA GLN A 427 -6.18 7.60 16.46
C GLN A 427 -5.29 6.52 15.83
N THR A 428 -4.00 6.55 16.17
CA THR A 428 -3.00 5.57 15.70
C THR A 428 -3.13 4.23 16.43
N THR A 429 -3.03 3.13 15.70
CA THR A 429 -3.20 1.75 16.23
C THR A 429 -2.03 1.19 17.04
N ASP A 430 -0.94 1.95 17.25
CA ASP A 430 0.24 1.53 18.06
C ASP A 430 0.00 1.49 19.58
N ALA A 431 -1.24 1.65 20.06
CA ALA A 431 -1.60 1.68 21.48
C ALA A 431 -1.59 0.29 22.19
N PHE A 432 -1.05 -0.76 21.55
CA PHE A 432 -0.96 -2.11 22.11
C PHE A 432 0.47 -2.51 22.58
N ALA A 433 1.35 -1.53 22.79
CA ALA A 433 2.63 -1.71 23.49
C ALA A 433 2.58 -1.08 24.90
N GLU A 434 2.55 -1.96 25.91
CA GLU A 434 2.74 -1.76 27.36
C GLU A 434 2.31 -0.44 28.05
N ASN A 435 1.49 -0.63 29.08
CA ASN A 435 1.20 0.35 30.12
C ASN A 435 2.47 0.87 30.83
N VAL A 436 2.97 2.05 30.43
CA VAL A 436 3.86 2.88 31.25
C VAL A 436 3.45 4.35 31.22
N SER A 437 2.58 4.73 32.15
CA SER A 437 2.58 6.05 32.78
C SER A 437 2.91 5.85 34.27
N PRO A 438 3.60 6.77 34.99
CA PRO A 438 3.91 8.18 34.69
C PRO A 438 5.43 8.43 34.49
N PHE A 439 5.96 9.58 34.08
CA PHE A 439 5.86 10.91 34.70
C PHE A 439 5.92 12.05 33.67
N GLY A 440 4.94 12.95 33.75
CA GLY A 440 5.14 14.32 33.25
C GLY A 440 6.12 15.06 34.17
N SER A 441 7.25 15.51 33.62
CA SER A 441 8.14 16.44 34.33
C SER A 441 7.41 17.77 34.53
N GLY A 442 6.90 18.01 35.73
CA GLY A 442 6.32 19.29 36.11
C GLY A 442 7.39 20.38 36.00
N ASN A 443 7.10 21.43 35.24
CA ASN A 443 7.98 22.58 35.13
C ASN A 443 8.01 23.34 36.48
N PRO A 444 9.14 23.40 37.22
CA PRO A 444 9.13 23.69 38.66
C PRO A 444 9.11 25.18 39.03
N TYR A 445 8.63 26.06 38.14
CA TYR A 445 8.62 27.52 38.37
C TYR A 445 7.21 28.12 38.20
N PRO A 446 6.51 28.42 39.31
CA PRO A 446 5.30 29.23 39.27
C PRO A 446 5.66 30.71 39.12
N LEU A 447 5.56 31.26 37.92
CA LEU A 447 5.51 32.70 37.71
C LEU A 447 4.06 33.18 37.73
N THR A 448 3.62 33.61 38.90
CA THR A 448 2.37 34.35 39.06
C THR A 448 2.47 35.72 38.40
N SER A 449 1.65 35.98 37.37
CA SER A 449 1.36 37.34 36.93
C SER A 449 -0.05 37.41 36.31
N PRO A 450 -0.94 38.30 36.76
CA PRO A 450 -2.31 38.37 36.27
C PRO A 450 -2.39 39.07 34.91
N THR A 451 -3.08 38.44 33.96
CA THR A 451 -3.50 39.08 32.70
C THR A 451 -4.58 40.14 32.96
N PRO A 452 -4.37 41.41 32.58
CA PRO A 452 -5.48 42.34 32.40
C PRO A 452 -6.15 42.08 31.04
N ALA A 453 -7.45 41.83 31.04
CA ALA A 453 -8.24 41.75 29.81
C ALA A 453 -8.37 43.14 29.16
N ILE A 454 -8.26 43.22 27.83
CA ILE A 454 -8.68 44.38 27.05
C ILE A 454 -9.59 43.92 25.92
N THR A 455 -10.85 44.34 25.98
CA THR A 455 -11.84 44.22 24.91
C THR A 455 -11.70 45.40 23.95
N VAL A 456 -11.61 45.16 22.64
CA VAL A 456 -11.93 46.19 21.62
C VAL A 456 -12.60 45.56 20.39
N ALA A 457 -13.49 46.34 19.78
CA ALA A 457 -14.45 45.93 18.74
C ALA A 457 -13.86 45.97 17.30
N PRO A 458 -14.55 45.42 16.27
CA PRO A 458 -13.95 45.15 14.96
C PRO A 458 -14.15 46.28 13.94
N ALA A 459 -13.17 46.50 13.04
CA ALA A 459 -13.39 47.15 11.74
C ALA A 459 -12.25 46.96 10.70
N THR A 460 -12.67 46.66 9.46
CA THR A 460 -12.02 46.97 8.16
C THR A 460 -10.77 46.23 7.67
N ARG A 461 -10.80 45.92 6.36
CA ARG A 461 -9.80 45.19 5.56
C ARG A 461 -8.61 46.06 5.16
N SER A 462 -7.45 45.44 4.96
CA SER A 462 -6.59 45.67 3.79
C SER A 462 -5.64 44.49 3.58
N ALA A 463 -5.41 44.10 2.34
CA ALA A 463 -4.50 43.01 1.99
C ALA A 463 -3.08 43.52 1.74
N ILE A 464 -2.07 42.80 2.23
CA ILE A 464 -0.72 42.76 1.67
C ILE A 464 -0.14 41.37 1.85
N VAL A 465 0.52 40.86 0.81
CA VAL A 465 1.29 39.61 0.84
C VAL A 465 2.68 39.93 1.39
N ALA A 466 3.13 39.17 2.39
CA ALA A 466 4.52 39.16 2.83
C ALA A 466 5.02 37.71 2.85
N THR A 467 5.87 37.36 1.89
CA THR A 467 6.65 36.12 1.92
C THR A 467 7.76 36.26 2.94
N ASP A 468 7.63 35.62 4.11
CA ASP A 468 8.72 35.59 5.08
C ASP A 468 9.49 34.26 5.07
N SER A 469 10.80 34.40 5.25
CA SER A 469 11.88 33.52 4.88
C SER A 469 11.70 32.01 5.10
N GLY A 470 11.97 31.21 4.05
CA GLY A 470 12.41 29.83 4.22
C GLY A 470 13.81 29.81 4.85
N THR A 471 13.91 29.31 6.08
CA THR A 471 15.20 29.19 6.78
C THR A 471 16.01 28.01 6.23
N TYR A 472 17.00 28.31 5.39
CA TYR A 472 17.98 27.33 4.98
C TYR A 472 18.80 26.85 6.19
N LYS A 473 18.75 25.55 6.51
CA LYS A 473 19.70 24.94 7.44
C LYS A 473 21.09 25.00 6.80
N SER A 474 21.93 25.90 7.31
CA SER A 474 23.32 26.03 6.85
C SER A 474 24.05 24.69 6.98
N GLY A 475 24.78 24.29 5.93
CA GLY A 475 25.51 23.03 5.90
C GLY A 475 26.54 22.92 7.02
N SER A 476 26.92 21.68 7.39
CA SER A 476 27.87 21.44 8.48
C SER A 476 29.25 22.05 8.18
N ILE A 477 29.47 23.26 8.71
CA ILE A 477 30.75 23.98 8.63
C ILE A 477 31.91 23.15 9.19
N GLY A 478 31.66 22.22 10.12
CA GLY A 478 32.69 21.36 10.69
C GLY A 478 33.38 20.48 9.64
N ASN A 479 32.62 19.87 8.73
CA ASN A 479 33.18 18.97 7.72
C ASN A 479 33.96 19.76 6.65
N THR A 480 33.47 20.93 6.25
CA THR A 480 34.20 21.84 5.36
C THR A 480 35.49 22.32 6.02
N LEU A 481 35.45 22.68 7.31
CA LEU A 481 36.64 23.11 8.05
C LEU A 481 37.69 21.98 8.15
N VAL A 482 37.26 20.75 8.43
CA VAL A 482 38.15 19.57 8.47
C VAL A 482 38.80 19.29 7.11
N LEU A 483 38.04 19.39 6.01
CA LEU A 483 38.59 19.23 4.66
C LEU A 483 39.60 20.34 4.30
N VAL A 484 39.30 21.59 4.64
CA VAL A 484 40.21 22.73 4.42
C VAL A 484 41.49 22.59 5.27
N ILE A 485 41.36 22.24 6.54
CA ILE A 485 42.50 22.01 7.45
C ILE A 485 43.35 20.82 6.96
N GLY A 486 42.72 19.73 6.55
CA GLY A 486 43.41 18.57 5.97
C GLY A 486 44.16 18.91 4.68
N GLY A 487 43.52 19.64 3.76
CA GLY A 487 44.16 20.12 2.53
C GLY A 487 45.37 21.03 2.80
N LEU A 488 45.24 21.98 3.73
CA LEU A 488 46.35 22.83 4.16
C LEU A 488 47.48 22.02 4.81
N PHE A 489 47.16 21.03 5.64
CA PHE A 489 48.16 20.14 6.25
C PHE A 489 48.98 19.38 5.19
N PHE A 490 48.34 18.88 4.13
CA PHE A 490 49.05 18.25 3.01
C PHE A 490 49.91 19.23 2.21
N MET A 491 49.47 20.48 2.00
CA MET A 491 50.32 21.50 1.37
C MET A 491 51.54 21.84 2.23
N PHE A 492 51.36 22.04 3.54
CA PHE A 492 52.47 22.37 4.46
C PHE A 492 53.48 21.22 4.58
N THR A 493 53.02 19.97 4.68
CA THR A 493 53.92 18.80 4.73
C THR A 493 54.65 18.60 3.40
N GLY A 494 54.00 18.84 2.25
CA GLY A 494 54.63 18.85 0.93
C GLY A 494 55.73 19.92 0.81
N ALA A 495 55.43 21.18 1.18
CA ALA A 495 56.40 22.27 1.15
C ALA A 495 57.59 22.05 2.09
N TRP A 496 57.34 21.52 3.29
CA TRP A 496 58.38 21.14 4.26
C TRP A 496 59.28 20.02 3.73
N SER A 497 58.70 19.01 3.07
CA SER A 497 59.43 17.91 2.43
C SER A 497 60.31 18.40 1.27
N TRP A 498 59.79 19.31 0.44
CA TRP A 498 60.55 19.92 -0.65
C TRP A 498 61.74 20.74 -0.14
N TRP A 499 61.53 21.58 0.90
CA TRP A 499 62.61 22.36 1.50
C TRP A 499 63.71 21.46 2.11
N LEU A 500 63.32 20.43 2.86
CA LEU A 500 64.28 19.45 3.41
C LEU A 500 65.09 18.73 2.33
N ALA A 501 64.48 18.43 1.16
CA ALA A 501 65.21 17.82 0.05
C ALA A 501 66.26 18.78 -0.53
N HIS A 502 65.91 20.06 -0.70
CA HIS A 502 66.81 21.07 -1.26
C HIS A 502 68.02 21.34 -0.36
N GLU A 503 67.80 21.44 0.96
CA GLU A 503 68.86 21.67 1.95
C GLU A 503 69.84 20.47 2.07
N VAL A 504 69.40 19.26 1.70
CA VAL A 504 70.26 18.06 1.69
C VAL A 504 71.10 17.99 0.41
N SER A 505 70.55 18.36 -0.76
CA SER A 505 71.31 18.43 -2.01
C SER A 505 72.44 19.47 -1.97
N ALA A 506 72.23 20.60 -1.30
CA ALA A 506 73.26 21.65 -1.16
C ALA A 506 74.51 21.23 -0.37
N HIS A 507 74.46 20.11 0.37
CA HIS A 507 75.58 19.59 1.15
C HIS A 507 76.31 18.40 0.50
N THR A 508 75.86 17.93 -0.67
CA THR A 508 76.54 16.85 -1.42
C THR A 508 77.51 17.33 -2.51
N ASP A 509 77.59 18.64 -2.75
CA ASP A 509 78.45 19.25 -3.78
C ASP A 509 79.74 19.89 -3.18
N GLU A 510 80.09 19.60 -1.92
CA GLU A 510 81.26 20.14 -1.20
C GLU A 510 82.21 19.07 -0.60
N GLU A 511 82.22 17.84 -1.16
CA GLU A 511 83.27 16.81 -0.97
C GLU A 511 84.02 16.47 -2.27
#